data_AF-A0A8J9RE81-F1
#
_entry.id   AF-A0A8J9RE81-F1
#
_cell.length_a   1.000
_cell.length_b   1.000
_cell.length_c   1.000
_cell.angle_alpha   90.00
_cell.angle_beta   90.00
_cell.angle_gamma   90.00
#
_symmetry.space_group_name_H-M   'P 1'
#
loop_
_entity.id
_entity.type
_entity.pdbx_description
1 polymer ?
#
loop_
_entity_poly.entity_id
_entity_poly.type
_entity_poly.pdbx_seq_one_letter_code
_entity_poly.pdbx_strand_id
1 'polypeptide(L)'
;MLLSYLELVVMFALILGGITALLNYLGGSTLYLIIRLALQGSIKIRGLSWSPHLQARKVSLVQPSRLGGHTIFTCDAVMTDASLWQILTGHNFEVVVSNPWLDWAGTEEGDSHLVTLLKDVGYIREVGAKKEPPRANEHAVAGEGGTSEKGPPKGTAVETVNVQWNGEVRAFTAWLLLRDGIMQMSKDLGMVMGQNVRFKALVGLTSLAADEKATASNSYKGHWFARDKWPATSEDTGRPKYPLAMAAASDNLVFELAGWRTTTGLLLRKPILSALQLTPTVANFALSKLSPLLHCAVGLEEGDAITVHMQPAAMHLPASCYHVTLQPMKLVVATRGMLQGLIALLNQRPNVKPTRLEAWTTALRADIYKDGLVDSKRLDIIIGPDARNGKGIQMCCWGRVDPARGDAVDATIGVPSSSLAPLGLQDLPEDFVFAIPVRGSSQQPEFDFVRAGKRLGEMLVKHRVSQGLPFMRGFFQQQEQKKKTGERDEEPAAPPAQKPFPWEKDI
;
A
#
# COMPACT_ATOMS: atom_id res chain seq x y z
N MET A 1 -6.51 0.65 -0.09
CA MET A 1 -5.91 -0.44 -0.90
C MET A 1 -4.67 -1.11 -0.31
N LEU A 2 -3.68 -0.43 0.31
CA LEU A 2 -2.58 -1.15 1.01
C LEU A 2 -3.00 -1.68 2.39
N LEU A 3 -3.93 -0.97 3.06
CA LEU A 3 -4.59 -1.44 4.28
C LEU A 3 -5.28 -2.81 4.09
N SER A 4 -5.87 -3.05 2.91
CA SER A 4 -6.58 -4.29 2.59
C SER A 4 -5.69 -5.53 2.42
N TYR A 5 -4.37 -5.38 2.17
CA TYR A 5 -3.42 -6.52 2.12
C TYR A 5 -2.99 -6.98 3.51
N LEU A 6 -2.82 -6.04 4.45
CA LEU A 6 -2.55 -6.37 5.84
C LEU A 6 -3.79 -6.98 6.50
N GLU A 7 -4.98 -6.46 6.15
CA GLU A 7 -6.26 -7.09 6.49
C GLU A 7 -6.39 -8.48 5.86
N LEU A 8 -5.88 -8.74 4.65
CA LEU A 8 -5.81 -10.08 4.03
C LEU A 8 -5.01 -11.08 4.84
N VAL A 9 -3.82 -10.70 5.27
CA VAL A 9 -2.94 -11.54 6.07
C VAL A 9 -3.52 -11.78 7.47
N VAL A 10 -4.04 -10.74 8.12
CA VAL A 10 -4.69 -10.85 9.44
C VAL A 10 -5.99 -11.65 9.34
N MET A 11 -6.84 -11.44 8.34
CA MET A 11 -8.09 -12.19 8.14
C MET A 11 -7.86 -13.66 7.80
N PHE A 12 -6.86 -13.97 6.97
CA PHE A 12 -6.46 -15.35 6.72
C PHE A 12 -6.04 -16.06 8.01
N ALA A 13 -5.20 -15.42 8.82
CA ALA A 13 -4.82 -15.95 10.13
C ALA A 13 -6.01 -16.08 11.12
N LEU A 14 -7.17 -15.47 10.85
CA LEU A 14 -8.33 -15.43 11.76
C LEU A 14 -9.50 -16.30 11.34
N ILE A 15 -9.73 -16.49 10.05
CA ILE A 15 -10.59 -17.58 9.57
C ILE A 15 -9.93 -18.90 9.91
N LEU A 16 -8.61 -18.98 9.68
CA LEU A 16 -7.81 -20.16 9.96
C LEU A 16 -7.53 -20.29 11.46
N GLY A 17 -7.35 -19.17 12.17
CA GLY A 17 -7.30 -19.10 13.64
C GLY A 17 -8.63 -19.45 14.30
N GLY A 18 -9.75 -19.13 13.66
CA GLY A 18 -11.10 -19.51 14.09
C GLY A 18 -11.35 -21.00 13.92
N ILE A 19 -10.93 -21.60 12.80
CA ILE A 19 -11.03 -23.04 12.57
C ILE A 19 -10.00 -23.84 13.41
N THR A 20 -8.78 -23.32 13.62
CA THR A 20 -7.80 -23.95 14.53
C THR A 20 -8.12 -23.73 16.01
N ALA A 21 -8.78 -22.64 16.40
CA ALA A 21 -9.29 -22.42 17.76
C ALA A 21 -10.64 -23.13 18.02
N LEU A 22 -11.41 -23.46 16.98
CA LEU A 22 -12.50 -24.44 17.07
C LEU A 22 -11.98 -25.79 17.60
N LEU A 23 -10.70 -26.07 17.34
CA LEU A 23 -10.04 -27.34 17.64
C LEU A 23 -8.98 -27.23 18.76
N ASN A 24 -8.68 -26.03 19.28
CA ASN A 24 -7.79 -25.82 20.43
C ASN A 24 -8.47 -24.99 21.53
N TYR A 25 -8.85 -25.70 22.59
CA TYR A 25 -9.52 -25.17 23.77
C TYR A 25 -8.52 -24.53 24.73
N LEU A 26 -8.66 -23.21 25.00
CA LEU A 26 -8.40 -22.52 26.30
C LEU A 26 -8.46 -20.97 26.27
N GLY A 27 -9.04 -20.33 25.24
CA GLY A 27 -9.30 -18.89 25.24
C GLY A 27 -10.77 -18.56 24.95
N GLY A 28 -11.57 -18.27 25.98
CA GLY A 28 -13.02 -18.01 25.86
C GLY A 28 -13.44 -16.88 24.89
N SER A 29 -12.53 -15.99 24.49
CA SER A 29 -12.79 -14.94 23.51
C SER A 29 -13.00 -15.44 22.07
N THR A 30 -12.47 -16.62 21.71
CA THR A 30 -12.49 -17.12 20.32
C THR A 30 -13.69 -18.03 20.04
N LEU A 31 -14.12 -18.83 21.02
CA LEU A 31 -15.40 -19.57 20.96
C LEU A 31 -16.58 -18.59 20.84
N TYR A 32 -16.53 -17.50 21.61
CA TYR A 32 -17.49 -16.41 21.49
C TYR A 32 -17.53 -15.83 20.07
N LEU A 33 -16.38 -15.69 19.39
CA LEU A 33 -16.32 -15.20 18.01
C LEU A 33 -17.00 -16.15 17.03
N ILE A 34 -16.76 -17.46 17.14
CA ILE A 34 -17.35 -18.47 16.24
C ILE A 34 -18.85 -18.56 16.48
N ILE A 35 -19.26 -18.59 17.74
CA ILE A 35 -20.66 -18.53 18.12
C ILE A 35 -21.26 -17.22 17.58
N ARG A 36 -20.59 -16.07 17.70
CA ARG A 36 -21.08 -14.79 17.19
C ARG A 36 -21.14 -14.72 15.67
N LEU A 37 -20.14 -15.25 14.96
CA LEU A 37 -20.11 -15.39 13.50
C LEU A 37 -21.21 -16.34 13.02
N ALA A 38 -21.46 -17.43 13.75
CA ALA A 38 -22.56 -18.36 13.48
C ALA A 38 -23.93 -17.83 13.91
N LEU A 39 -23.97 -16.87 14.86
CA LEU A 39 -25.19 -16.18 15.28
C LEU A 39 -25.56 -15.03 14.34
N GLN A 40 -24.58 -14.43 13.65
CA GLN A 40 -24.80 -13.30 12.73
C GLN A 40 -24.83 -13.74 11.26
N GLY A 41 -23.93 -14.63 10.84
CA GLY A 41 -23.96 -15.29 9.53
C GLY A 41 -24.58 -16.69 9.60
N SER A 42 -24.78 -17.34 8.46
CA SER A 42 -25.24 -18.74 8.42
C SER A 42 -24.11 -19.66 7.94
N ILE A 43 -23.70 -20.60 8.80
CA ILE A 43 -22.82 -21.71 8.40
C ILE A 43 -23.69 -22.89 8.00
N LYS A 44 -23.58 -23.35 6.74
CA LYS A 44 -24.30 -24.53 6.26
C LYS A 44 -23.30 -25.65 6.03
N ILE A 45 -23.56 -26.81 6.61
CA ILE A 45 -22.75 -28.03 6.47
C ILE A 45 -23.67 -29.12 5.91
N ARG A 46 -23.29 -29.79 4.81
CA ARG A 46 -24.04 -30.91 4.25
C ARG A 46 -23.23 -32.20 4.34
N GLY A 47 -23.39 -32.88 5.47
CA GLY A 47 -22.69 -34.12 5.78
C GLY A 47 -21.60 -33.89 6.80
N LEU A 48 -21.77 -34.51 7.97
CA LEU A 48 -20.84 -34.48 9.07
C LEU A 48 -20.60 -35.94 9.50
N SER A 49 -19.36 -36.39 9.44
CA SER A 49 -18.93 -37.71 9.91
C SER A 49 -17.87 -37.55 10.99
N TRP A 50 -17.87 -38.46 11.95
CA TRP A 50 -16.96 -38.46 13.11
C TRP A 50 -16.13 -39.73 13.25
N SER A 51 -16.27 -40.70 12.33
CA SER A 51 -15.64 -42.03 12.46
C SER A 51 -14.85 -42.39 11.20
N PRO A 52 -13.54 -42.71 11.31
CA PRO A 52 -12.64 -42.56 12.47
C PRO A 52 -12.14 -41.12 12.71
N HIS A 53 -12.35 -40.22 11.74
CA HIS A 53 -11.91 -38.83 11.80
C HIS A 53 -13.08 -37.87 11.52
N LEU A 54 -12.96 -36.63 12.01
CA LEU A 54 -13.95 -35.60 11.71
C LEU A 54 -13.86 -35.18 10.23
N GLN A 55 -14.98 -35.28 9.53
CA GLN A 55 -15.15 -34.82 8.16
C GLN A 55 -16.45 -33.99 8.04
N ALA A 56 -16.32 -32.75 7.60
CA ALA A 56 -17.44 -31.90 7.21
C ALA A 56 -17.44 -31.72 5.69
N ARG A 57 -18.59 -31.87 5.04
CA ARG A 57 -18.74 -31.72 3.58
C ARG A 57 -19.61 -30.53 3.21
N LYS A 58 -19.29 -29.91 2.07
CA LYS A 58 -19.98 -28.74 1.48
C LYS A 58 -20.23 -27.66 2.52
N VAL A 59 -19.16 -27.22 3.17
CA VAL A 59 -19.23 -26.16 4.18
C VAL A 59 -19.38 -24.84 3.43
N SER A 60 -20.31 -24.00 3.85
CA SER A 60 -20.48 -22.65 3.32
C SER A 60 -20.71 -21.64 4.44
N LEU A 61 -20.08 -20.48 4.31
CA LEU A 61 -20.29 -19.32 5.17
C LEU A 61 -21.02 -18.26 4.36
N VAL A 62 -22.21 -17.90 4.82
CA VAL A 62 -23.05 -16.88 4.18
C VAL A 62 -23.16 -15.70 5.12
N GLN A 63 -22.98 -14.51 4.56
CA GLN A 63 -23.13 -13.23 5.23
C GLN A 63 -24.56 -13.08 5.80
N PRO A 64 -24.76 -12.35 6.91
CA PRO A 64 -26.09 -11.96 7.35
C PRO A 64 -26.91 -11.32 6.21
N SER A 65 -28.22 -11.58 6.17
CA SER A 65 -29.11 -11.00 5.14
C SER A 65 -29.16 -9.47 5.18
N ARG A 66 -28.96 -8.87 6.37
CA ARG A 66 -28.80 -7.41 6.53
C ARG A 66 -27.60 -6.82 5.80
N LEU A 67 -26.64 -7.64 5.40
CA LEU A 67 -25.47 -7.26 4.61
C LEU A 67 -25.49 -7.91 3.21
N GLY A 68 -26.68 -8.28 2.71
CA GLY A 68 -26.86 -8.81 1.34
C GLY A 68 -26.90 -10.33 1.23
N GLY A 69 -26.54 -11.09 2.27
CA GLY A 69 -26.67 -12.56 2.24
C GLY A 69 -25.71 -13.26 1.27
N HIS A 70 -24.58 -12.64 0.93
CA HIS A 70 -23.60 -13.18 -0.01
C HIS A 70 -22.88 -14.38 0.57
N THR A 71 -22.56 -15.36 -0.27
CA THR A 71 -21.70 -16.47 0.15
C THR A 71 -20.27 -15.98 0.11
N ILE A 72 -19.60 -15.97 1.26
CA ILE A 72 -18.23 -15.44 1.38
C ILE A 72 -17.20 -16.56 1.25
N PHE A 73 -17.55 -17.76 1.71
CA PHE A 73 -16.63 -18.90 1.67
C PHE A 73 -17.40 -20.19 1.44
N THR A 74 -16.85 -21.06 0.60
CA THR A 74 -17.32 -22.45 0.46
C THR A 74 -16.14 -23.40 0.35
N CYS A 75 -16.27 -24.62 0.84
CA CYS A 75 -15.30 -25.67 0.54
C CYS A 75 -15.98 -27.04 0.42
N ASP A 76 -15.39 -27.93 -0.36
CA ASP A 76 -15.95 -29.26 -0.59
C ASP A 76 -15.86 -30.14 0.65
N ALA A 77 -14.72 -30.10 1.31
CA ALA A 77 -14.47 -30.89 2.50
C ALA A 77 -13.52 -30.17 3.48
N VAL A 78 -13.78 -30.37 4.76
CA VAL A 78 -12.85 -30.13 5.86
C VAL A 78 -12.62 -31.48 6.52
N MET A 79 -11.39 -31.95 6.52
CA MET A 79 -10.99 -33.24 7.06
C MET A 79 -9.93 -33.03 8.12
N THR A 80 -9.91 -33.87 9.16
CA THR A 80 -8.77 -33.97 10.08
C THR A 80 -8.23 -35.39 10.10
N ASP A 81 -6.96 -35.54 10.48
CA ASP A 81 -6.33 -36.84 10.73
C ASP A 81 -6.52 -37.32 12.18
N ALA A 82 -7.09 -36.49 13.06
CA ALA A 82 -7.30 -36.80 14.46
C ALA A 82 -8.76 -37.04 14.81
N SER A 83 -8.98 -37.93 15.77
CA SER A 83 -10.27 -38.11 16.42
C SER A 83 -10.61 -36.90 17.30
N LEU A 84 -11.91 -36.71 17.60
CA LEU A 84 -12.36 -35.67 18.52
C LEU A 84 -11.65 -35.77 19.88
N TRP A 85 -11.44 -36.99 20.39
CA TRP A 85 -10.73 -37.19 21.65
C TRP A 85 -9.28 -36.70 21.58
N GLN A 86 -8.54 -37.03 20.52
CA GLN A 86 -7.16 -36.59 20.34
C GLN A 86 -7.04 -35.06 20.24
N ILE A 87 -8.00 -34.43 19.56
CA ILE A 87 -8.10 -32.96 19.48
C ILE A 87 -8.35 -32.38 20.87
N LEU A 88 -9.31 -32.93 21.63
CA LEU A 88 -9.64 -32.47 22.97
C LEU A 88 -8.51 -32.67 23.99
N THR A 89 -7.69 -33.70 23.83
CA THR A 89 -6.50 -33.93 24.69
C THR A 89 -5.26 -33.16 24.23
N GLY A 90 -5.37 -32.33 23.19
CA GLY A 90 -4.30 -31.43 22.74
C GLY A 90 -3.18 -32.11 21.97
N HIS A 91 -3.45 -33.25 21.31
CA HIS A 91 -2.47 -33.80 20.35
C HIS A 91 -2.28 -32.85 19.17
N ASN A 92 -1.14 -32.98 18.51
CA ASN A 92 -0.97 -32.34 17.21
C ASN A 92 -1.86 -33.04 16.18
N PHE A 93 -2.52 -32.25 15.34
CA PHE A 93 -3.40 -32.78 14.29
C PHE A 93 -3.31 -31.92 13.03
N GLU A 94 -3.54 -32.55 11.89
CA GLU A 94 -3.68 -31.95 10.58
C GLU A 94 -5.16 -31.69 10.27
N VAL A 95 -5.44 -30.56 9.63
CA VAL A 95 -6.74 -30.21 9.06
C VAL A 95 -6.53 -29.89 7.59
N VAL A 96 -7.19 -30.62 6.70
CA VAL A 96 -7.14 -30.37 5.26
C VAL A 96 -8.46 -29.77 4.82
N VAL A 97 -8.40 -28.61 4.18
CA VAL A 97 -9.53 -27.93 3.56
C VAL A 97 -9.35 -28.00 2.05
N SER A 98 -10.26 -28.71 1.39
CA SER A 98 -10.19 -28.99 -0.05
C SER A 98 -11.09 -28.07 -0.86
N ASN A 99 -10.56 -27.56 -1.98
CA ASN A 99 -11.23 -26.67 -2.92
C ASN A 99 -11.91 -25.47 -2.22
N PRO A 100 -11.22 -24.73 -1.32
CA PRO A 100 -11.81 -23.55 -0.71
C PRO A 100 -12.00 -22.45 -1.75
N TRP A 101 -13.25 -22.05 -1.98
CA TRP A 101 -13.59 -20.84 -2.71
C TRP A 101 -13.84 -19.69 -1.71
N LEU A 102 -13.22 -18.55 -1.95
CA LEU A 102 -13.28 -17.36 -1.10
C LEU A 102 -13.66 -16.13 -1.94
N ASP A 103 -14.69 -15.42 -1.52
CA ASP A 103 -15.06 -14.11 -2.06
C ASP A 103 -14.26 -13.01 -1.36
N TRP A 104 -13.30 -12.46 -2.11
CA TRP A 104 -12.50 -11.29 -1.77
C TRP A 104 -12.87 -10.09 -2.67
N ALA A 105 -14.00 -10.13 -3.38
CA ALA A 105 -14.43 -8.98 -4.16
C ALA A 105 -14.70 -7.78 -3.22
N GLY A 106 -14.27 -6.60 -3.68
CA GLY A 106 -14.55 -5.34 -3.01
C GLY A 106 -16.03 -4.98 -3.14
N THR A 107 -16.59 -4.44 -2.07
CA THR A 107 -17.85 -3.69 -2.06
C THR A 107 -17.68 -2.36 -2.79
N GLU A 108 -18.77 -1.64 -3.00
CA GLU A 108 -18.72 -0.28 -3.58
C GLU A 108 -17.88 0.69 -2.73
N GLU A 109 -17.75 0.43 -1.42
CA GLU A 109 -16.92 1.19 -0.48
C GLU A 109 -15.43 0.81 -0.56
N GLY A 110 -15.08 -0.20 -1.37
CA GLY A 110 -13.72 -0.69 -1.55
C GLY A 110 -13.26 -1.72 -0.51
N ASP A 111 -14.05 -1.96 0.54
CA ASP A 111 -13.82 -3.05 1.51
C ASP A 111 -14.25 -4.39 0.94
N SER A 112 -13.55 -5.49 1.20
CA SER A 112 -14.06 -6.80 0.77
C SER A 112 -15.31 -7.22 1.56
N HIS A 113 -16.16 -8.06 0.97
CA HIS A 113 -17.32 -8.63 1.68
C HIS A 113 -16.92 -9.30 3.01
N LEU A 114 -15.74 -9.93 3.03
CA LEU A 114 -15.18 -10.53 4.22
C LEU A 114 -14.75 -9.49 5.27
N VAL A 115 -14.08 -8.39 4.88
CA VAL A 115 -13.71 -7.30 5.80
C VAL A 115 -14.97 -6.72 6.43
N THR A 116 -16.00 -6.49 5.61
CA THR A 116 -17.30 -5.97 6.04
C THR A 116 -17.94 -6.89 7.10
N LEU A 117 -17.94 -8.20 6.86
CA LEU A 117 -18.41 -9.18 7.84
C LEU A 117 -17.60 -9.11 9.15
N LEU A 118 -16.26 -9.00 9.07
CA LEU A 118 -15.42 -8.94 10.26
C LEU A 118 -15.57 -7.64 11.07
N LYS A 119 -15.83 -6.52 10.40
CA LYS A 119 -16.20 -5.26 11.05
C LYS A 119 -17.54 -5.40 11.76
N ASP A 120 -18.55 -5.99 11.10
CA ASP A 120 -19.90 -6.20 11.65
C ASP A 120 -19.91 -7.09 12.91
N VAL A 121 -19.08 -8.14 12.95
CA VAL A 121 -18.94 -8.98 14.14
C VAL A 121 -18.06 -8.37 15.23
N GLY A 122 -17.56 -7.15 15.01
CA GLY A 122 -16.74 -6.37 15.95
C GLY A 122 -15.32 -6.93 16.12
N TYR A 123 -14.84 -7.71 15.16
CA TYR A 123 -13.48 -8.24 15.17
C TYR A 123 -12.49 -7.15 14.75
N ILE A 124 -12.78 -6.50 13.62
CA ILE A 124 -12.05 -5.32 13.18
C ILE A 124 -12.73 -4.13 13.84
N ARG A 125 -12.12 -3.59 14.90
CA ARG A 125 -12.56 -2.32 15.46
C ARG A 125 -12.10 -1.21 14.53
N GLU A 126 -13.03 -0.38 14.09
CA GLU A 126 -12.69 0.88 13.44
C GLU A 126 -11.99 1.78 14.47
N VAL A 127 -10.66 1.79 14.44
CA VAL A 127 -9.87 2.64 15.34
C VAL A 127 -10.06 4.11 14.94
N GLY A 128 -10.94 4.85 15.61
CA GLY A 128 -10.95 6.31 15.50
C GLY A 128 -11.96 6.94 14.53
N ALA A 129 -12.97 6.21 14.05
CA ALA A 129 -14.20 6.89 13.65
C ALA A 129 -14.86 7.41 14.94
N LYS A 130 -14.46 8.60 15.39
CA LYS A 130 -15.34 9.40 16.26
C LYS A 130 -16.60 9.54 15.43
N LYS A 131 -17.63 8.77 15.79
CA LYS A 131 -18.99 8.96 15.30
C LYS A 131 -19.29 10.41 15.66
N GLU A 132 -19.12 11.34 14.71
CA GLU A 132 -19.60 12.70 14.91
C GLU A 132 -21.06 12.50 15.31
N PRO A 133 -21.47 13.00 16.50
CA PRO A 133 -22.86 12.89 16.88
C PRO A 133 -23.67 13.46 15.72
N PRO A 134 -24.74 12.78 15.28
CA PRO A 134 -25.54 13.24 14.15
C PRO A 134 -25.83 14.72 14.41
N ARG A 135 -25.30 15.60 13.55
CA ARG A 135 -25.56 17.03 13.68
C ARG A 135 -27.06 17.15 13.69
N ALA A 136 -27.61 17.58 14.82
CA ALA A 136 -29.03 17.87 14.94
C ALA A 136 -29.31 18.91 13.86
N ASN A 137 -30.06 18.51 12.83
CA ASN A 137 -30.54 19.41 11.80
C ASN A 137 -31.55 20.36 12.46
N GLU A 138 -31.04 21.41 13.10
CA GLU A 138 -31.81 22.61 13.38
C GLU A 138 -32.03 23.32 12.04
N HIS A 139 -33.31 23.36 11.65
CA HIS A 139 -33.95 24.12 10.56
C HIS A 139 -34.64 23.25 9.51
N ALA A 140 -35.74 22.63 9.94
CA ALA A 140 -36.84 22.30 9.05
C ALA A 140 -37.52 23.59 8.59
N VAL A 141 -37.11 24.11 7.44
CA VAL A 141 -37.93 25.04 6.64
C VAL A 141 -38.82 24.17 5.75
N ALA A 142 -40.12 24.22 6.00
CA ALA A 142 -41.14 23.55 5.21
C ALA A 142 -41.13 24.13 3.77
N GLY A 143 -40.63 23.34 2.84
CA GLY A 143 -40.71 23.61 1.40
C GLY A 143 -41.20 22.36 0.69
N GLU A 144 -42.51 22.32 0.41
CA GLU A 144 -43.12 21.32 -0.45
C GLU A 144 -42.62 21.51 -1.89
N GLY A 145 -41.67 20.68 -2.30
CA GLY A 145 -41.16 20.64 -3.66
C GLY A 145 -40.65 19.24 -3.97
N GLY A 146 -41.56 18.37 -4.42
CA GLY A 146 -41.26 16.99 -4.77
C GLY A 146 -40.34 16.88 -5.99
N THR A 147 -39.03 16.96 -5.77
CA THR A 147 -38.03 16.46 -6.71
C THR A 147 -37.80 14.99 -6.41
N SER A 148 -38.23 14.13 -7.34
CA SER A 148 -37.92 12.71 -7.39
C SER A 148 -36.42 12.49 -7.15
N GLU A 149 -36.06 12.04 -5.94
CA GLU A 149 -34.72 11.62 -5.59
C GLU A 149 -34.34 10.46 -6.52
N LYS A 150 -33.61 10.78 -7.59
CA LYS A 150 -32.85 9.77 -8.32
C LYS A 150 -31.92 9.13 -7.29
N GLY A 151 -32.24 7.89 -6.91
CA GLY A 151 -31.40 7.10 -6.03
C GLY A 151 -29.94 7.13 -6.50
N PRO A 152 -28.98 6.93 -5.58
CA PRO A 152 -27.56 7.02 -5.89
C PRO A 152 -27.26 6.19 -7.15
N PRO A 153 -26.41 6.71 -8.07
CA PRO A 153 -26.07 6.01 -9.28
C PRO A 153 -25.59 4.60 -8.91
N LYS A 154 -26.22 3.56 -9.48
CA LYS A 154 -25.80 2.17 -9.27
C LYS A 154 -24.30 2.09 -9.58
N GLY A 155 -23.49 1.67 -8.59
CA GLY A 155 -22.06 1.51 -8.79
C GLY A 155 -21.79 0.59 -9.97
N THR A 156 -20.80 0.94 -10.79
CA THR A 156 -20.30 0.03 -11.82
C THR A 156 -19.76 -1.22 -11.15
N ALA A 157 -20.26 -2.39 -11.55
CA ALA A 157 -19.80 -3.67 -11.01
C ALA A 157 -18.28 -3.77 -11.13
N VAL A 158 -17.61 -4.04 -10.00
CA VAL A 158 -16.15 -4.21 -9.96
C VAL A 158 -15.79 -5.47 -10.73
N GLU A 159 -14.94 -5.35 -11.75
CA GLU A 159 -14.44 -6.52 -12.47
C GLU A 159 -13.64 -7.42 -11.52
N THR A 160 -13.96 -8.71 -11.48
CA THR A 160 -13.30 -9.69 -10.61
C THR A 160 -12.53 -10.73 -11.41
N VAL A 161 -11.47 -11.27 -10.81
CA VAL A 161 -10.69 -12.39 -11.35
C VAL A 161 -10.55 -13.50 -10.31
N ASN A 162 -10.44 -14.74 -10.79
CA ASN A 162 -10.20 -15.91 -9.95
C ASN A 162 -8.70 -16.16 -9.86
N VAL A 163 -8.19 -16.24 -8.64
CA VAL A 163 -6.78 -16.52 -8.33
C VAL A 163 -6.69 -17.82 -7.57
N GLN A 164 -5.84 -18.73 -8.04
CA GLN A 164 -5.58 -19.99 -7.36
C GLN A 164 -4.77 -19.73 -6.10
N TRP A 165 -5.10 -20.41 -5.01
CA TRP A 165 -4.36 -20.24 -3.78
C TRP A 165 -4.22 -21.51 -2.96
N ASN A 166 -3.08 -21.62 -2.28
CA ASN A 166 -2.74 -22.69 -1.36
C ASN A 166 -2.16 -22.09 -0.09
N GLY A 167 -2.37 -22.76 1.04
CA GLY A 167 -1.98 -22.19 2.32
C GLY A 167 -1.61 -23.24 3.34
N GLU A 168 -0.61 -22.91 4.15
CA GLU A 168 -0.23 -23.67 5.33
C GLU A 168 -0.34 -22.78 6.57
N VAL A 169 -1.07 -23.22 7.59
CA VAL A 169 -1.12 -22.52 8.88
C VAL A 169 -0.82 -23.50 10.00
N ARG A 170 0.27 -23.28 10.72
CA ARG A 170 0.57 -24.00 11.96
C ARG A 170 0.28 -23.10 13.14
N ALA A 171 -0.69 -23.48 13.96
CA ALA A 171 -1.07 -22.73 15.13
C ALA A 171 -1.14 -23.65 16.35
N PHE A 172 -0.18 -23.48 17.27
CA PHE A 172 -0.06 -24.29 18.48
C PHE A 172 0.11 -25.79 18.15
N THR A 173 -0.96 -26.58 18.28
CA THR A 173 -0.99 -28.02 17.95
C THR A 173 -1.66 -28.32 16.60
N ALA A 174 -2.33 -27.35 16.00
CA ALA A 174 -3.09 -27.55 14.78
C ALA A 174 -2.25 -27.20 13.54
N TRP A 175 -2.30 -28.05 12.51
CA TRP A 175 -1.70 -27.83 11.21
C TRP A 175 -2.76 -27.82 10.11
N LEU A 176 -3.11 -26.64 9.63
CA LEU A 176 -4.15 -26.42 8.63
C LEU A 176 -3.54 -26.27 7.24
N LEU A 177 -3.96 -27.13 6.32
CA LEU A 177 -3.58 -27.15 4.92
C LEU A 177 -4.77 -26.78 4.04
N LEU A 178 -4.58 -25.80 3.17
CA LEU A 178 -5.58 -25.32 2.21
C LEU A 178 -5.07 -25.70 0.83
N ARG A 179 -5.83 -26.54 0.14
CA ARG A 179 -5.44 -27.13 -1.15
C ARG A 179 -6.41 -26.74 -2.24
N ASP A 180 -5.86 -26.34 -3.37
CA ASP A 180 -6.59 -26.08 -4.62
C ASP A 180 -7.68 -25.01 -4.44
N GLY A 181 -7.36 -23.99 -3.64
CA GLY A 181 -8.28 -22.89 -3.37
C GLY A 181 -8.46 -21.97 -4.57
N ILE A 182 -9.62 -21.33 -4.65
CA ILE A 182 -9.92 -20.25 -5.58
C ILE A 182 -10.32 -19.03 -4.76
N MET A 183 -9.73 -17.88 -5.07
CA MET A 183 -10.07 -16.60 -4.46
C MET A 183 -10.56 -15.68 -5.56
N GLN A 184 -11.81 -15.24 -5.45
CA GLN A 184 -12.35 -14.21 -6.33
C GLN A 184 -11.95 -12.86 -5.77
N MET A 185 -11.21 -12.05 -6.50
CA MET A 185 -10.75 -10.73 -6.05
C MET A 185 -10.98 -9.68 -7.14
N SER A 186 -10.84 -8.40 -6.80
CA SER A 186 -10.86 -7.35 -7.83
C SER A 186 -9.75 -7.58 -8.85
N LYS A 187 -10.01 -7.18 -10.10
CA LYS A 187 -9.05 -7.30 -11.19
C LYS A 187 -7.71 -6.65 -10.84
N ASP A 188 -7.73 -5.44 -10.27
CA ASP A 188 -6.52 -4.72 -9.88
C ASP A 188 -5.68 -5.51 -8.87
N LEU A 189 -6.32 -6.11 -7.87
CA LEU A 189 -5.65 -6.95 -6.87
C LEU A 189 -5.11 -8.23 -7.51
N GLY A 190 -5.87 -8.88 -8.39
CA GLY A 190 -5.41 -10.06 -9.11
C GLY A 190 -4.24 -9.78 -10.07
N MET A 191 -4.14 -8.56 -10.62
CA MET A 191 -2.97 -8.16 -11.39
C MET A 191 -1.70 -8.05 -10.53
N VAL A 192 -1.85 -7.57 -9.29
CA VAL A 192 -0.74 -7.45 -8.33
C VAL A 192 -0.33 -8.80 -7.74
N MET A 193 -1.27 -9.71 -7.51
CA MET A 193 -0.98 -11.04 -6.95
C MET A 193 -0.55 -12.03 -8.05
N GLY A 194 -1.11 -11.92 -9.25
CA GLY A 194 -0.96 -12.92 -10.31
C GLY A 194 -2.01 -14.03 -10.20
N GLN A 195 -1.70 -15.20 -10.77
CA GLN A 195 -2.61 -16.34 -10.88
C GLN A 195 -2.52 -17.28 -9.69
N ASN A 196 -1.36 -17.35 -9.03
CA ASN A 196 -1.10 -18.29 -7.95
C ASN A 196 -0.66 -17.56 -6.68
N VAL A 197 -1.27 -17.90 -5.55
CA VAL A 197 -0.90 -17.40 -4.23
C VAL A 197 -0.60 -18.58 -3.30
N ARG A 198 0.53 -18.52 -2.63
CA ARG A 198 0.92 -19.45 -1.57
C ARG A 198 1.17 -18.68 -0.31
N PHE A 199 0.67 -19.15 0.82
CA PHE A 199 1.03 -18.54 2.10
C PHE A 199 1.35 -19.57 3.16
N LYS A 200 2.14 -19.12 4.13
CA LYS A 200 2.52 -19.88 5.32
C LYS A 200 2.36 -18.97 6.53
N ALA A 201 1.63 -19.43 7.55
CA ALA A 201 1.52 -18.74 8.82
C ALA A 201 1.91 -19.67 9.98
N LEU A 202 2.70 -19.15 10.91
CA LEU A 202 3.20 -19.85 12.08
C LEU A 202 2.80 -19.04 13.32
N VAL A 203 1.98 -19.64 14.19
CA VAL A 203 1.43 -19.01 15.38
C VAL A 203 1.91 -19.76 16.62
N GLY A 204 2.59 -19.04 17.52
CA GLY A 204 3.07 -19.60 18.78
C GLY A 204 4.49 -20.14 18.74
N LEU A 205 5.03 -20.37 19.95
CA LEU A 205 6.42 -20.77 20.17
C LEU A 205 6.75 -22.13 19.55
N THR A 206 5.85 -23.11 19.72
CA THR A 206 6.03 -24.49 19.26
C THR A 206 6.14 -24.56 17.74
N SER A 207 5.24 -23.86 17.04
CA SER A 207 5.20 -23.85 15.57
C SER A 207 6.44 -23.16 14.98
N LEU A 208 6.89 -22.05 15.56
CA LEU A 208 8.11 -21.36 15.11
C LEU A 208 9.38 -22.16 15.38
N ALA A 209 9.50 -22.77 16.57
CA ALA A 209 10.63 -23.63 16.90
C ALA A 209 10.71 -24.87 15.99
N ALA A 210 9.57 -25.47 15.64
CA ALA A 210 9.51 -26.58 14.71
C ALA A 210 9.94 -26.19 13.29
N ASP A 211 9.51 -25.01 12.80
CA ASP A 211 9.93 -24.49 11.50
C ASP A 211 11.42 -24.18 11.44
N GLU A 212 11.97 -23.58 12.51
CA GLU A 212 13.40 -23.27 12.58
C GLU A 212 14.26 -24.53 12.52
N LYS A 213 13.88 -25.59 13.26
CA LYS A 213 14.55 -26.90 13.20
C LYS A 213 14.49 -27.53 11.81
N ALA A 214 13.36 -27.38 11.11
CA ALA A 214 13.17 -27.92 9.77
C ALA A 214 13.96 -27.16 8.69
N THR A 215 14.31 -25.89 8.93
CA THR A 215 15.00 -25.01 7.98
C THR A 215 16.49 -24.81 8.31
N ALA A 216 17.13 -25.84 8.88
CA ALA A 216 18.49 -25.84 9.46
C ALA A 216 19.65 -25.25 8.62
N SER A 217 19.44 -24.92 7.33
CA SER A 217 20.41 -24.23 6.49
C SER A 217 20.50 -22.72 6.73
N ASN A 218 19.56 -22.10 7.46
CA ASN A 218 19.53 -20.66 7.69
C ASN A 218 20.04 -20.28 9.10
N SER A 219 21.36 -20.23 9.25
CA SER A 219 22.11 -19.94 10.50
C SER A 219 21.85 -18.56 11.14
N TYR A 220 21.00 -17.72 10.53
CA TYR A 220 20.70 -16.35 10.98
C TYR A 220 19.36 -16.20 11.71
N LYS A 221 18.58 -17.27 11.90
CA LYS A 221 17.30 -17.18 12.63
C LYS A 221 17.52 -17.21 14.15
N GLY A 222 18.22 -16.22 14.71
CA GLY A 222 18.32 -16.08 16.17
C GLY A 222 16.93 -16.17 16.82
N HIS A 223 16.75 -17.11 17.78
CA HIS A 223 15.51 -17.50 18.46
C HIS A 223 14.70 -16.34 19.05
N TRP A 224 14.21 -15.44 18.22
CA TRP A 224 13.61 -14.16 18.60
C TRP A 224 12.28 -14.34 19.29
N PHE A 225 11.63 -15.46 19.04
CA PHE A 225 10.38 -15.81 19.66
C PHE A 225 10.56 -16.34 21.09
N ALA A 226 11.79 -16.62 21.56
CA ALA A 226 12.04 -17.07 22.93
C ALA A 226 11.52 -16.04 23.95
N ARG A 227 10.93 -16.53 25.06
CA ARG A 227 10.18 -15.68 26.02
C ARG A 227 11.03 -14.57 26.66
N ASP A 228 12.31 -14.83 26.88
CA ASP A 228 13.31 -13.89 27.39
C ASP A 228 13.61 -12.73 26.42
N LYS A 229 13.26 -12.87 25.14
CA LYS A 229 13.43 -11.85 24.09
C LYS A 229 12.14 -11.12 23.74
N TRP A 230 11.06 -11.34 24.49
CA TRP A 230 9.80 -10.65 24.23
C TRP A 230 9.94 -9.17 24.56
N PRO A 231 9.34 -8.28 23.75
CA PRO A 231 9.38 -6.85 24.03
C PRO A 231 8.67 -6.54 25.35
N ALA A 232 9.11 -5.49 26.03
CA ALA A 232 8.44 -4.99 27.22
C ALA A 232 7.00 -4.56 26.89
N THR A 233 6.11 -4.65 27.87
CA THR A 233 4.74 -4.14 27.73
C THR A 233 4.77 -2.61 27.72
N SER A 234 4.09 -1.98 26.77
CA SER A 234 3.82 -0.54 26.79
C SER A 234 2.33 -0.25 26.64
N GLU A 235 1.91 0.96 27.00
CA GLU A 235 0.53 1.41 26.83
C GLU A 235 0.11 1.38 25.34
N ASP A 236 0.99 1.87 24.47
CA ASP A 236 0.72 1.92 23.02
C ASP A 236 0.66 0.53 22.38
N THR A 237 1.64 -0.33 22.68
CA THR A 237 1.80 -1.61 21.98
C THR A 237 1.09 -2.78 22.66
N GLY A 238 0.70 -2.62 23.93
CA GLY A 238 0.06 -3.65 24.74
C GLY A 238 0.99 -4.77 25.19
N ARG A 239 0.43 -5.76 25.89
CA ARG A 239 1.19 -6.92 26.39
C ARG A 239 1.33 -7.99 25.29
N PRO A 240 2.55 -8.44 24.94
CA PRO A 240 2.73 -9.57 24.03
C PRO A 240 2.06 -10.85 24.55
N LYS A 241 1.41 -11.59 23.65
CA LYS A 241 0.66 -12.82 23.94
C LYS A 241 1.31 -14.05 23.33
N TYR A 242 1.67 -13.98 22.05
CA TYR A 242 2.34 -15.06 21.34
C TYR A 242 3.05 -14.54 20.09
N PRO A 243 4.15 -15.17 19.68
CA PRO A 243 4.85 -14.82 18.45
C PRO A 243 4.07 -15.31 17.22
N LEU A 244 4.24 -14.61 16.11
CA LEU A 244 3.59 -14.85 14.82
C LEU A 244 4.62 -14.62 13.71
N ALA A 245 4.70 -15.53 12.74
CA ALA A 245 5.36 -15.26 11.46
C ALA A 245 4.43 -15.63 10.32
N MET A 246 4.44 -14.82 9.28
CA MET A 246 3.64 -14.99 8.08
C MET A 246 4.49 -14.70 6.86
N ALA A 247 4.37 -15.55 5.86
CA ALA A 247 4.94 -15.35 4.55
C ALA A 247 3.87 -15.63 3.51
N ALA A 248 3.81 -14.81 2.47
CA ALA A 248 3.03 -15.08 1.28
C ALA A 248 3.93 -14.90 0.06
N ALA A 249 3.76 -15.75 -0.93
CA ALA A 249 4.44 -15.67 -2.21
C ALA A 249 3.41 -15.92 -3.29
N SER A 250 3.46 -15.12 -4.33
CA SER A 250 2.61 -15.22 -5.50
C SER A 250 3.45 -14.97 -6.74
N ASP A 251 2.85 -14.98 -7.92
CA ASP A 251 3.61 -14.78 -9.16
C ASP A 251 4.31 -13.41 -9.16
N ASN A 252 3.65 -12.39 -8.61
CA ASN A 252 4.14 -11.00 -8.66
C ASN A 252 4.44 -10.41 -7.28
N LEU A 253 4.14 -11.09 -6.18
CA LEU A 253 4.30 -10.54 -4.82
C LEU A 253 4.90 -11.56 -3.87
N VAL A 254 6.00 -11.20 -3.23
CA VAL A 254 6.53 -11.88 -2.03
C VAL A 254 6.34 -10.95 -0.84
N PHE A 255 5.80 -11.46 0.25
CA PHE A 255 5.47 -10.73 1.47
C PHE A 255 5.96 -11.50 2.69
N GLU A 256 6.61 -10.81 3.62
CA GLU A 256 7.02 -11.37 4.89
C GLU A 256 6.66 -10.45 6.06
N LEU A 257 6.13 -11.05 7.12
CA LEU A 257 5.79 -10.39 8.36
C LEU A 257 6.18 -11.29 9.54
N ALA A 258 6.79 -10.72 10.57
CA ALA A 258 7.09 -11.44 11.81
C ALA A 258 7.02 -10.50 13.02
N GLY A 259 6.47 -10.99 14.13
CA GLY A 259 6.26 -10.20 15.32
C GLY A 259 5.54 -10.95 16.43
N TRP A 260 4.89 -10.21 17.32
CA TRP A 260 4.12 -10.73 18.44
C TRP A 260 2.70 -10.19 18.39
N ARG A 261 1.70 -11.07 18.49
CA ARG A 261 0.34 -10.64 18.80
C ARG A 261 0.36 -10.05 20.21
N THR A 262 -0.16 -8.85 20.39
CA THR A 262 -0.29 -8.19 21.69
C THR A 262 -1.76 -8.11 22.14
N THR A 263 -2.05 -7.40 23.24
CA THR A 263 -3.43 -7.10 23.64
C THR A 263 -4.10 -6.08 22.72
N THR A 264 -3.35 -5.16 22.12
CA THR A 264 -3.88 -4.06 21.30
C THR A 264 -3.73 -4.30 19.80
N GLY A 265 -2.87 -5.23 19.38
CA GLY A 265 -2.59 -5.42 17.96
C GLY A 265 -1.50 -6.44 17.67
N LEU A 266 -0.68 -6.17 16.66
CA LEU A 266 0.46 -6.97 16.25
C LEU A 266 1.71 -6.08 16.25
N LEU A 267 2.67 -6.40 17.12
CA LEU A 267 3.94 -5.70 17.25
C LEU A 267 4.98 -6.41 16.39
N LEU A 268 5.49 -5.72 15.36
CA LEU A 268 6.44 -6.26 14.41
C LEU A 268 7.86 -6.26 14.95
N ARG A 269 8.60 -7.33 14.65
CA ARG A 269 10.03 -7.43 14.95
C ARG A 269 10.90 -6.68 13.95
N LYS A 270 10.49 -6.72 12.67
CA LYS A 270 11.18 -6.08 11.54
C LYS A 270 10.15 -5.38 10.66
N PRO A 271 10.54 -4.33 9.91
CA PRO A 271 9.66 -3.76 8.90
C PRO A 271 9.09 -4.86 7.99
N ILE A 272 7.87 -4.65 7.53
CA ILE A 272 7.24 -5.53 6.55
C ILE A 272 8.09 -5.47 5.29
N LEU A 273 8.52 -6.63 4.82
CA LEU A 273 9.27 -6.75 3.59
C LEU A 273 8.33 -7.28 2.52
N SER A 274 8.25 -6.55 1.42
CA SER A 274 7.48 -6.93 0.26
C SER A 274 8.35 -6.79 -0.98
N ALA A 275 8.46 -7.80 -1.81
CA ALA A 275 9.07 -7.71 -3.13
C ALA A 275 7.96 -7.84 -4.18
N LEU A 276 7.80 -6.82 -5.01
CA LEU A 276 6.75 -6.73 -6.02
C LEU A 276 7.40 -6.82 -7.40
N GLN A 277 7.09 -7.86 -8.16
CA GLN A 277 7.43 -7.94 -9.57
C GLN A 277 6.61 -6.90 -10.32
N LEU A 278 7.29 -5.89 -10.88
CA LEU A 278 6.61 -4.83 -11.61
C LEU A 278 6.37 -5.26 -13.05
N THR A 279 5.18 -5.75 -13.32
CA THR A 279 4.66 -5.71 -14.69
C THR A 279 4.40 -4.26 -15.10
N PRO A 280 4.47 -3.89 -16.39
CA PRO A 280 4.16 -2.54 -16.85
C PRO A 280 2.84 -1.98 -16.31
N THR A 281 1.81 -2.83 -16.19
CA THR A 281 0.52 -2.40 -15.67
C THR A 281 0.53 -2.19 -14.17
N VAL A 282 1.18 -3.07 -13.39
CA VAL A 282 1.35 -2.89 -11.94
C VAL A 282 2.21 -1.67 -11.64
N ALA A 283 3.26 -1.42 -12.43
CA ALA A 283 4.12 -0.25 -12.33
C ALA A 283 3.32 1.04 -12.51
N ASN A 284 2.56 1.14 -13.61
CA ASN A 284 1.74 2.31 -13.89
C ASN A 284 0.67 2.53 -12.80
N PHE A 285 0.03 1.46 -12.34
CA PHE A 285 -0.98 1.52 -11.28
C PHE A 285 -0.40 1.97 -9.93
N ALA A 286 0.67 1.31 -9.46
CA ALA A 286 1.21 1.53 -8.12
C ALA A 286 2.08 2.80 -8.03
N LEU A 287 2.94 3.05 -9.02
CA LEU A 287 3.90 4.16 -8.95
C LEU A 287 3.23 5.51 -9.18
N SER A 288 2.21 5.59 -10.02
CA SER A 288 1.47 6.85 -10.27
C SER A 288 0.75 7.38 -9.02
N LYS A 289 0.34 6.48 -8.12
CA LYS A 289 -0.26 6.84 -6.82
C LYS A 289 0.77 7.40 -5.82
N LEU A 290 2.04 7.01 -5.97
CA LEU A 290 3.12 7.46 -5.08
C LEU A 290 3.79 8.74 -5.60
N SER A 291 3.85 8.96 -6.90
CA SER A 291 4.45 10.16 -7.47
C SER A 291 3.88 10.49 -8.85
N PRO A 292 3.49 11.76 -9.11
CA PRO A 292 3.10 12.20 -10.45
C PRO A 292 4.19 12.00 -11.51
N LEU A 293 5.48 12.09 -11.13
CA LEU A 293 6.58 11.89 -12.08
C LEU A 293 6.65 10.45 -12.60
N LEU A 294 6.17 9.49 -11.82
CA LEU A 294 6.22 8.08 -12.18
C LEU A 294 5.03 7.62 -13.02
N HIS A 295 4.04 8.48 -13.26
CA HIS A 295 2.94 8.19 -14.19
C HIS A 295 3.42 7.95 -15.64
N CYS A 296 4.61 8.48 -15.99
CA CYS A 296 5.20 8.26 -17.31
C CYS A 296 6.03 6.96 -17.41
N ALA A 297 6.19 6.20 -16.32
CA ALA A 297 6.95 4.96 -16.32
C ALA A 297 6.24 3.88 -17.18
N VAL A 298 6.99 3.28 -18.09
CA VAL A 298 6.52 2.21 -18.99
C VAL A 298 7.02 0.85 -18.51
N GLY A 299 8.14 0.80 -17.79
CA GLY A 299 8.69 -0.43 -17.23
C GLY A 299 9.97 -0.18 -16.44
N LEU A 300 10.50 -1.24 -15.85
CA LEU A 300 11.84 -1.29 -15.29
C LEU A 300 12.85 -1.67 -16.39
N GLU A 301 14.03 -1.08 -16.36
CA GLU A 301 15.11 -1.46 -17.28
C GLU A 301 16.00 -2.56 -16.68
N GLU A 302 16.23 -2.52 -15.37
CA GLU A 302 17.03 -3.50 -14.64
C GLU A 302 16.24 -4.07 -13.47
N GLY A 303 16.20 -5.39 -13.39
CA GLY A 303 15.46 -6.13 -12.36
C GLY A 303 13.97 -6.22 -12.67
N ASP A 304 13.39 -7.39 -12.38
CA ASP A 304 11.97 -7.61 -12.59
C ASP A 304 11.13 -7.16 -11.39
N ALA A 305 11.77 -6.89 -10.23
CA ALA A 305 11.10 -6.66 -8.97
C ALA A 305 11.60 -5.40 -8.22
N ILE A 306 10.66 -4.69 -7.60
CA ILE A 306 10.92 -3.65 -6.62
C ILE A 306 10.82 -4.24 -5.22
N THR A 307 11.83 -3.95 -4.40
CA THR A 307 11.74 -4.17 -2.95
C THR A 307 11.07 -2.96 -2.28
N VAL A 308 9.96 -3.22 -1.61
CA VAL A 308 9.19 -2.30 -0.79
C VAL A 308 9.39 -2.64 0.68
N HIS A 309 9.91 -1.67 1.43
CA HIS A 309 9.97 -1.73 2.88
C HIS A 309 8.81 -0.91 3.46
N MET A 310 7.96 -1.54 4.26
CA MET A 310 6.85 -0.86 4.92
C MET A 310 7.03 -0.95 6.44
N GLN A 311 7.21 0.20 7.07
CA GLN A 311 7.40 0.34 8.50
C GLN A 311 6.18 1.03 9.12
N PRO A 312 5.32 0.30 9.85
CA PRO A 312 4.26 0.95 10.61
C PRO A 312 4.82 1.82 11.74
N ALA A 313 4.12 2.90 12.06
CA ALA A 313 4.43 3.73 13.24
C ALA A 313 4.51 2.87 14.50
N ALA A 314 5.54 3.10 15.32
CA ALA A 314 5.86 2.30 16.51
C ALA A 314 6.00 0.78 16.27
N MET A 315 6.19 0.35 15.01
CA MET A 315 6.22 -1.06 14.62
C MET A 315 4.93 -1.83 14.97
N HIS A 316 3.81 -1.14 15.17
CA HIS A 316 2.58 -1.76 15.68
C HIS A 316 1.43 -1.68 14.68
N LEU A 317 0.61 -2.72 14.63
CA LEU A 317 -0.51 -2.86 13.71
C LEU A 317 -1.83 -3.06 14.47
N PRO A 318 -2.93 -2.38 14.07
CA PRO A 318 -2.99 -1.37 13.00
C PRO A 318 -2.23 -0.07 13.38
N ALA A 319 -1.66 0.61 12.37
CA ALA A 319 -0.92 1.85 12.57
C ALA A 319 -1.73 3.07 12.08
N SER A 320 -1.47 4.25 12.65
CA SER A 320 -1.99 5.53 12.13
C SER A 320 -1.25 6.00 10.87
N CYS A 321 -0.01 5.54 10.69
CA CYS A 321 0.88 5.89 9.60
C CYS A 321 1.80 4.72 9.26
N TYR A 322 2.08 4.54 7.97
CA TYR A 322 3.01 3.56 7.44
C TYR A 322 4.09 4.29 6.63
N HIS A 323 5.35 4.18 7.06
CA HIS A 323 6.49 4.68 6.32
C HIS A 323 6.87 3.66 5.24
N VAL A 324 6.66 4.02 3.99
CA VAL A 324 6.96 3.19 2.82
C VAL A 324 8.24 3.68 2.16
N THR A 325 9.17 2.76 1.92
CA THR A 325 10.41 3.02 1.17
C THR A 325 10.55 2.03 0.03
N LEU A 326 10.64 2.53 -1.20
CA LEU A 326 11.03 1.75 -2.38
C LEU A 326 12.51 2.02 -2.63
N GLN A 327 13.25 0.97 -2.96
CA GLN A 327 14.66 1.11 -3.34
C GLN A 327 14.81 1.96 -4.61
N PRO A 328 15.99 2.59 -4.83
CA PRO A 328 16.31 3.25 -6.10
C PRO A 328 15.99 2.36 -7.31
N MET A 329 15.46 2.95 -8.37
CA MET A 329 14.98 2.23 -9.54
C MET A 329 15.61 2.77 -10.82
N LYS A 330 15.80 1.86 -11.79
CA LYS A 330 16.09 2.18 -13.18
C LYS A 330 14.84 1.94 -14.02
N LEU A 331 14.30 3.01 -14.59
CA LEU A 331 13.00 3.04 -15.25
C LEU A 331 13.16 3.41 -16.72
N VAL A 332 12.27 2.88 -17.55
CA VAL A 332 12.02 3.37 -18.91
C VAL A 332 10.79 4.26 -18.86
N VAL A 333 10.94 5.54 -19.21
CA VAL A 333 9.84 6.50 -19.22
C VAL A 333 9.44 6.87 -20.64
N ALA A 334 8.14 7.01 -20.90
CA ALA A 334 7.63 7.47 -22.19
C ALA A 334 7.68 9.00 -22.28
N THR A 335 8.18 9.51 -23.39
CA THR A 335 8.21 10.95 -23.67
C THR A 335 6.84 11.45 -24.15
N ARG A 336 5.85 11.51 -23.25
CA ARG A 336 4.49 11.98 -23.54
C ARG A 336 3.93 12.84 -22.40
N GLY A 337 2.94 13.67 -22.72
CA GLY A 337 2.23 14.49 -21.73
C GLY A 337 3.17 15.40 -20.94
N MET A 338 3.19 15.23 -19.62
CA MET A 338 3.98 16.04 -18.68
C MET A 338 5.47 16.11 -19.06
N LEU A 339 6.12 14.97 -19.33
CA LEU A 339 7.56 14.94 -19.59
C LEU A 339 7.92 15.70 -20.87
N GLN A 340 7.06 15.62 -21.90
CA GLN A 340 7.22 16.39 -23.12
C GLN A 340 7.08 17.90 -22.86
N GLY A 341 6.11 18.31 -22.03
CA GLY A 341 5.94 19.70 -21.62
C GLY A 341 7.16 20.25 -20.88
N LEU A 342 7.76 19.45 -19.99
CA LEU A 342 8.97 19.80 -19.24
C LEU A 342 10.21 19.89 -20.14
N ILE A 343 10.43 18.91 -21.02
CA ILE A 343 11.54 18.93 -21.98
C ILE A 343 11.43 20.18 -22.88
N ALA A 344 10.21 20.50 -23.34
CA ALA A 344 9.95 21.69 -24.13
C ALA A 344 10.19 22.98 -23.33
N LEU A 345 9.74 23.04 -22.07
CA LEU A 345 9.95 24.17 -21.16
C LEU A 345 11.45 24.44 -20.94
N LEU A 346 12.24 23.39 -20.79
CA LEU A 346 13.68 23.47 -20.57
C LEU A 346 14.47 23.69 -21.87
N ASN A 347 13.78 23.88 -23.01
CA ASN A 347 14.35 24.02 -24.35
C ASN A 347 15.48 23.01 -24.64
N GLN A 348 15.46 21.87 -23.98
CA GLN A 348 16.33 20.78 -24.28
C GLN A 348 15.69 20.12 -25.48
N ARG A 349 16.13 20.49 -26.67
CA ARG A 349 15.80 19.73 -27.88
C ARG A 349 16.75 18.55 -27.90
N PRO A 350 16.38 17.35 -27.39
CA PRO A 350 17.17 16.19 -27.70
C PRO A 350 17.23 16.13 -29.23
N ASN A 351 18.43 16.04 -29.80
CA ASN A 351 18.62 15.83 -31.25
C ASN A 351 18.06 14.49 -31.74
N VAL A 352 17.50 13.70 -30.82
CA VAL A 352 16.83 12.44 -31.04
C VAL A 352 15.37 12.66 -30.63
N LYS A 353 14.41 12.01 -31.30
CA LYS A 353 13.03 11.89 -30.83
C LYS A 353 12.88 10.57 -30.05
N PRO A 354 13.53 10.36 -28.90
CA PRO A 354 13.37 9.10 -28.19
C PRO A 354 11.93 9.05 -27.68
N THR A 355 11.18 8.07 -28.17
CA THR A 355 9.88 7.71 -27.62
C THR A 355 10.02 7.15 -26.20
N ARG A 356 11.23 6.72 -25.82
CA ARG A 356 11.59 6.14 -24.54
C ARG A 356 12.90 6.72 -24.03
N LEU A 357 12.90 7.23 -22.80
CA LEU A 357 14.08 7.72 -22.10
C LEU A 357 14.37 6.81 -20.91
N GLU A 358 15.64 6.65 -20.60
CA GLU A 358 16.10 6.04 -19.35
C GLU A 358 15.94 7.06 -18.22
N ALA A 359 15.54 6.58 -17.04
CA ALA A 359 15.42 7.38 -15.85
C ALA A 359 15.92 6.63 -14.62
N TRP A 360 16.68 7.32 -13.77
CA TRP A 360 17.16 6.79 -12.50
C TRP A 360 16.53 7.54 -11.35
N THR A 361 16.03 6.83 -10.36
CA THR A 361 15.41 7.44 -9.18
C THR A 361 16.24 7.22 -7.93
N THR A 362 16.21 8.18 -7.02
CA THR A 362 16.51 7.94 -5.60
C THR A 362 15.48 7.01 -4.98
N ALA A 363 15.68 6.65 -3.71
CA ALA A 363 14.71 5.87 -2.96
C ALA A 363 13.39 6.66 -2.81
N LEU A 364 12.27 6.09 -3.27
CA LEU A 364 10.97 6.71 -3.05
C LEU A 364 10.59 6.50 -1.59
N ARG A 365 10.25 7.59 -0.88
CA ARG A 365 9.76 7.53 0.50
C ARG A 365 8.39 8.20 0.57
N ALA A 366 7.44 7.54 1.19
CA ALA A 366 6.10 8.08 1.39
C ALA A 366 5.54 7.66 2.75
N ASP A 367 4.76 8.54 3.36
CA ASP A 367 3.98 8.23 4.55
C ASP A 367 2.54 7.97 4.12
N ILE A 368 2.02 6.79 4.41
CA ILE A 368 0.63 6.41 4.13
C ILE A 368 -0.15 6.45 5.44
N TYR A 369 -1.07 7.39 5.55
CA TYR A 369 -1.92 7.55 6.73
C TYR A 369 -3.12 6.63 6.67
N LYS A 370 -3.75 6.43 7.84
CA LYS A 370 -4.89 5.53 8.00
C LYS A 370 -6.09 5.88 7.11
N ASP A 371 -6.33 7.17 6.90
CA ASP A 371 -7.38 7.70 6.02
C ASP A 371 -7.07 7.50 4.52
N GLY A 372 -5.90 6.96 4.20
CA GLY A 372 -5.44 6.74 2.84
C GLY A 372 -4.65 7.91 2.26
N LEU A 373 -4.50 9.03 2.98
CA LEU A 373 -3.64 10.14 2.55
C LEU A 373 -2.21 9.62 2.36
N VAL A 374 -1.64 9.91 1.20
CA VAL A 374 -0.24 9.58 0.87
C VAL A 374 0.56 10.88 0.86
N ASP A 375 1.54 11.03 1.76
CA ASP A 375 2.47 12.15 1.80
C ASP A 375 3.85 11.70 1.30
N SER A 376 4.09 11.93 0.01
CA SER A 376 5.32 11.57 -0.67
C SER A 376 6.42 12.57 -0.38
N LYS A 377 7.52 12.06 0.19
CA LYS A 377 8.74 12.86 0.40
C LYS A 377 9.43 13.11 -0.93
N ARG A 378 10.44 13.99 -0.91
CA ARG A 378 11.22 14.34 -2.10
C ARG A 378 11.80 13.09 -2.77
N LEU A 379 11.38 12.84 -3.99
CA LEU A 379 11.95 11.87 -4.92
C LEU A 379 12.76 12.64 -5.95
N ASP A 380 14.07 12.45 -5.98
CA ASP A 380 14.93 12.95 -7.06
C ASP A 380 15.02 11.90 -8.19
N ILE A 381 14.94 12.36 -9.43
CA ILE A 381 15.02 11.56 -10.66
C ILE A 381 15.93 12.25 -11.68
N ILE A 382 16.74 11.50 -12.41
CA ILE A 382 17.48 11.98 -13.59
C ILE A 382 16.96 11.27 -14.82
N ILE A 383 16.60 12.02 -15.87
CA ILE A 383 16.00 11.50 -17.09
C ILE A 383 16.86 11.90 -18.28
N GLY A 384 17.26 10.93 -19.11
CA GLY A 384 18.05 11.19 -20.30
C GLY A 384 18.73 9.95 -20.85
N PRO A 385 19.26 10.01 -22.08
CA PRO A 385 19.95 8.89 -22.70
C PRO A 385 21.29 8.52 -22.05
N ASP A 386 21.83 9.41 -21.21
CA ASP A 386 23.10 9.23 -20.49
C ASP A 386 22.91 9.46 -18.97
N ALA A 387 21.70 9.17 -18.48
CA ALA A 387 21.28 9.38 -17.09
C ALA A 387 22.21 8.70 -16.08
N ARG A 388 22.77 7.54 -16.46
CA ARG A 388 23.75 6.80 -15.66
C ARG A 388 25.01 7.60 -15.34
N ASN A 389 25.50 8.40 -16.28
CA ASN A 389 26.73 9.20 -16.12
C ASN A 389 26.45 10.59 -15.54
N GLY A 390 25.32 10.75 -14.84
CA GLY A 390 24.88 12.04 -14.30
C GLY A 390 24.48 13.07 -15.37
N LYS A 391 24.36 12.66 -16.65
CA LYS A 391 23.96 13.54 -17.75
C LYS A 391 22.50 13.35 -18.11
N GLY A 392 21.70 14.36 -17.81
CA GLY A 392 20.28 14.35 -18.13
C GLY A 392 19.57 15.52 -17.48
N ILE A 393 18.25 15.51 -17.58
CA ILE A 393 17.39 16.43 -16.87
C ILE A 393 17.18 15.85 -15.48
N GLN A 394 17.81 16.46 -14.49
CA GLN A 394 17.51 16.20 -13.09
C GLN A 394 16.20 16.91 -12.73
N MET A 395 15.40 16.21 -11.97
CA MET A 395 14.10 16.65 -11.50
C MET A 395 13.88 16.12 -10.09
N CYS A 396 12.96 16.72 -9.37
CA CYS A 396 12.46 16.16 -8.13
C CYS A 396 10.96 16.36 -7.99
N CYS A 397 10.32 15.56 -7.14
CA CYS A 397 8.92 15.77 -6.79
C CYS A 397 8.63 15.43 -5.34
N TRP A 398 7.68 16.12 -4.74
CA TRP A 398 7.14 15.85 -3.42
C TRP A 398 5.69 16.33 -3.35
N GLY A 399 4.92 15.85 -2.39
CA GLY A 399 3.53 16.27 -2.25
C GLY A 399 2.62 15.23 -1.66
N ARG A 400 1.32 15.46 -1.81
CA ARG A 400 0.25 14.66 -1.22
C ARG A 400 -0.73 14.17 -2.27
N VAL A 401 -1.25 12.97 -2.04
CA VAL A 401 -2.40 12.41 -2.77
C VAL A 401 -3.45 12.01 -1.74
N ASP A 402 -4.67 12.53 -1.90
CA ASP A 402 -5.80 12.32 -0.98
C ASP A 402 -6.92 11.52 -1.67
N PRO A 403 -7.01 10.19 -1.44
CA PRO A 403 -8.06 9.35 -2.00
C PRO A 403 -9.47 9.74 -1.54
N ALA A 404 -9.62 10.25 -0.30
CA ALA A 404 -10.92 10.65 0.23
C ALA A 404 -11.51 11.86 -0.51
N ARG A 405 -10.67 12.62 -1.22
CA ARG A 405 -11.06 13.76 -2.06
C ARG A 405 -11.03 13.43 -3.55
N GLY A 406 -11.29 12.18 -3.92
CA GLY A 406 -11.32 11.74 -5.33
C GLY A 406 -9.92 11.66 -5.94
N ASP A 407 -8.95 11.12 -5.19
CA ASP A 407 -7.54 11.04 -5.58
C ASP A 407 -6.90 12.41 -5.89
N ALA A 408 -7.29 13.44 -5.14
CA ALA A 408 -6.79 14.80 -5.33
C ALA A 408 -5.28 14.87 -5.09
N VAL A 409 -4.55 15.47 -6.03
CA VAL A 409 -3.10 15.65 -5.99
C VAL A 409 -2.78 17.09 -5.58
N ASP A 410 -1.91 17.24 -4.60
CA ASP A 410 -1.24 18.49 -4.23
C ASP A 410 0.26 18.22 -4.17
N ALA A 411 0.93 18.38 -5.31
CA ALA A 411 2.34 18.09 -5.43
C ALA A 411 3.11 19.24 -6.06
N THR A 412 4.44 19.14 -5.98
CA THR A 412 5.37 20.07 -6.61
C THR A 412 6.40 19.27 -7.38
N ILE A 413 6.64 19.67 -8.62
CA ILE A 413 7.78 19.22 -9.41
C ILE A 413 8.85 20.30 -9.34
N GLY A 414 10.03 19.93 -8.90
CA GLY A 414 11.20 20.77 -8.86
C GLY A 414 12.14 20.49 -10.04
N VAL A 415 12.72 21.54 -10.60
CA VAL A 415 13.88 21.46 -11.50
C VAL A 415 15.09 22.06 -10.76
N PRO A 416 16.05 21.24 -10.31
CA PRO A 416 17.26 21.72 -9.64
C PRO A 416 18.09 22.65 -10.52
N SER A 417 18.88 23.53 -9.88
CA SER A 417 19.79 24.47 -10.57
C SER A 417 20.70 23.81 -11.59
N SER A 418 21.19 22.60 -11.33
CA SER A 418 22.01 21.79 -12.25
C SER A 418 21.35 21.62 -13.63
N SER A 419 20.03 21.45 -13.68
CA SER A 419 19.27 21.26 -14.93
C SER A 419 18.82 22.56 -15.58
N LEU A 420 18.90 23.67 -14.85
CA LEU A 420 18.65 25.02 -15.35
C LEU A 420 19.92 25.66 -15.94
N ALA A 421 21.10 25.24 -15.52
CA ALA A 421 22.37 25.77 -16.01
C ALA A 421 22.50 25.75 -17.56
N PRO A 422 22.06 24.71 -18.30
CA PRO A 422 22.08 24.70 -19.76
C PRO A 422 21.20 25.78 -20.42
N LEU A 423 20.23 26.33 -19.70
CA LEU A 423 19.41 27.47 -20.17
C LEU A 423 20.14 28.82 -20.04
N GLY A 424 21.36 28.82 -19.50
CA GLY A 424 22.12 30.02 -19.19
C GLY A 424 21.79 30.61 -17.83
N LEU A 425 21.09 29.88 -16.94
CA LEU A 425 20.92 30.24 -15.53
C LEU A 425 22.08 29.68 -14.71
N GLN A 426 23.25 30.30 -14.86
CA GLN A 426 24.45 29.94 -14.11
C GLN A 426 24.40 30.61 -12.72
N ASP A 427 25.27 30.23 -11.79
CA ASP A 427 25.37 30.88 -10.46
C ASP A 427 24.11 30.84 -9.57
N LEU A 428 23.17 29.95 -9.84
CA LEU A 428 22.08 29.67 -8.90
C LEU A 428 22.63 28.87 -7.70
N PRO A 429 22.12 29.08 -6.47
CA PRO A 429 22.48 28.26 -5.32
C PRO A 429 22.34 26.76 -5.62
N GLU A 430 23.21 25.92 -5.06
CA GLU A 430 23.17 24.47 -5.28
C GLU A 430 21.86 23.83 -4.81
N ASP A 431 21.23 24.41 -3.78
CA ASP A 431 19.95 23.99 -3.23
C ASP A 431 18.74 24.65 -3.91
N PHE A 432 18.96 25.52 -4.90
CA PHE A 432 17.88 26.16 -5.63
C PHE A 432 17.10 25.13 -6.46
N VAL A 433 15.78 25.18 -6.32
CA VAL A 433 14.84 24.33 -7.06
C VAL A 433 13.76 25.20 -7.67
N PHE A 434 13.63 25.15 -9.00
CA PHE A 434 12.51 25.79 -9.69
C PHE A 434 11.24 24.96 -9.53
N ALA A 435 10.32 25.44 -8.69
CA ALA A 435 9.11 24.72 -8.30
C ALA A 435 7.92 24.97 -9.26
N ILE A 436 7.32 23.88 -9.75
CA ILE A 436 6.13 23.84 -10.60
C ILE A 436 5.03 23.11 -9.82
N PRO A 437 3.94 23.79 -9.40
CA PRO A 437 2.85 23.14 -8.70
C PRO A 437 2.10 22.17 -9.63
N VAL A 438 1.65 21.06 -9.05
CA VAL A 438 0.86 20.00 -9.70
C VAL A 438 -0.42 19.80 -8.91
N ARG A 439 -1.56 19.90 -9.59
CA ARG A 439 -2.90 19.77 -9.02
C ARG A 439 -3.71 18.73 -9.81
N GLY A 440 -5.01 18.58 -9.53
CA GLY A 440 -5.89 17.67 -10.25
C GLY A 440 -6.00 16.30 -9.57
N SER A 441 -6.18 15.23 -10.35
CA SER A 441 -6.27 13.85 -9.84
C SER A 441 -5.02 13.05 -10.16
N SER A 442 -4.81 11.91 -9.49
CA SER A 442 -3.66 11.03 -9.79
C SER A 442 -3.66 10.50 -11.23
N GLN A 443 -4.82 10.45 -11.89
CA GLN A 443 -4.97 9.99 -13.28
C GLN A 443 -4.87 11.13 -14.30
N GLN A 444 -5.19 12.35 -13.89
CA GLN A 444 -5.14 13.55 -14.72
C GLN A 444 -4.48 14.68 -13.92
N PRO A 445 -3.16 14.61 -13.70
CA PRO A 445 -2.43 15.68 -13.05
C PRO A 445 -2.38 16.90 -13.97
N GLU A 446 -2.69 18.07 -13.41
CA GLU A 446 -2.66 19.36 -14.07
C GLU A 446 -1.40 20.14 -13.66
N PHE A 447 -0.71 20.67 -14.66
CA PHE A 447 0.55 21.40 -14.49
C PHE A 447 0.37 22.82 -15.00
N ASP A 448 0.72 23.81 -14.19
CA ASP A 448 0.69 25.22 -14.61
C ASP A 448 1.97 25.60 -15.38
N PHE A 449 2.13 24.99 -16.56
CA PHE A 449 3.29 25.24 -17.44
C PHE A 449 3.35 26.68 -17.94
N VAL A 450 2.21 27.36 -18.04
CA VAL A 450 2.14 28.76 -18.50
C VAL A 450 2.77 29.67 -17.45
N ARG A 451 2.36 29.54 -16.18
CA ARG A 451 2.96 30.29 -15.08
C ARG A 451 4.42 29.91 -14.87
N ALA A 452 4.76 28.64 -14.99
CA ALA A 452 6.15 28.17 -14.94
C ALA A 452 7.01 28.81 -16.04
N GLY A 453 6.57 28.79 -17.29
CA GLY A 453 7.27 29.41 -18.41
C GLY A 453 7.51 30.90 -18.22
N LYS A 454 6.49 31.63 -17.73
CA LYS A 454 6.63 33.05 -17.40
C LYS A 454 7.68 33.28 -16.31
N ARG A 455 7.65 32.51 -15.23
CA ARG A 455 8.62 32.62 -14.11
C ARG A 455 10.05 32.30 -14.57
N LEU A 456 10.22 31.25 -15.37
CA LEU A 456 11.52 30.89 -15.95
C LEU A 456 12.06 31.99 -16.88
N GLY A 457 11.19 32.58 -17.71
CA GLY A 457 11.53 33.73 -18.54
C GLY A 457 11.95 34.96 -17.73
N GLU A 458 11.21 35.28 -16.66
CA GLU A 458 11.58 36.35 -15.72
C GLU A 458 12.96 36.11 -15.10
N MET A 459 13.26 34.88 -14.68
CA MET A 459 14.57 34.50 -14.13
C MET A 459 15.69 34.66 -15.17
N LEU A 460 15.49 34.21 -16.40
CA LEU A 460 16.48 34.33 -17.49
C LEU A 460 16.81 35.79 -17.79
N VAL A 461 15.79 36.66 -17.85
CA VAL A 461 16.00 38.09 -18.07
C VAL A 461 16.73 38.72 -16.87
N LYS A 462 16.31 38.42 -15.63
CA LYS A 462 17.00 38.91 -14.42
C LYS A 462 18.47 38.51 -14.39
N HIS A 463 18.77 37.25 -14.71
CA HIS A 463 20.14 36.73 -14.70
C HIS A 463 21.02 37.42 -15.77
N ARG A 464 20.50 37.59 -17.00
CA ARG A 464 21.20 38.35 -18.06
C ARG A 464 21.44 39.81 -17.68
N VAL A 465 20.49 40.44 -16.98
CA VAL A 465 20.65 41.82 -16.49
C VAL A 465 21.72 41.91 -15.40
N SER A 466 21.79 40.93 -14.49
CA SER A 466 22.86 40.88 -13.49
C SER A 466 24.24 40.69 -14.10
N GLN A 467 24.36 39.95 -15.21
CA GLN A 467 25.63 39.63 -15.85
C GLN A 467 26.21 40.73 -16.77
N GLY A 468 25.46 41.80 -17.14
CA GLY A 468 26.06 42.79 -18.04
C GLY A 468 25.22 43.91 -18.61
N LEU A 469 24.00 44.17 -18.13
CA LEU A 469 23.15 45.27 -18.63
C LEU A 469 22.81 46.26 -17.52
N PRO A 470 23.75 47.13 -17.09
CA PRO A 470 23.57 48.06 -15.97
C PRO A 470 22.35 48.97 -16.13
N PHE A 471 22.03 49.36 -17.37
CA PHE A 471 20.93 50.28 -17.67
C PHE A 471 19.54 49.71 -17.34
N MET A 472 19.37 48.39 -17.23
CA MET A 472 18.08 47.78 -16.89
C MET A 472 17.89 47.51 -15.39
N ARG A 473 18.91 47.73 -14.54
CA ARG A 473 18.80 47.47 -13.08
C ARG A 473 17.69 48.29 -12.41
N GLY A 474 17.49 49.54 -12.83
CA GLY A 474 16.47 50.42 -12.27
C GLY A 474 15.03 49.89 -12.48
N PHE A 475 14.75 49.29 -13.63
CA PHE A 475 13.44 48.74 -13.95
C PHE A 475 13.08 47.54 -13.04
N PHE A 476 14.06 46.66 -12.77
CA PHE A 476 13.86 45.49 -11.91
C PHE A 476 13.72 45.83 -10.44
N GLN A 477 14.47 46.81 -9.92
CA GLN A 477 14.29 47.29 -8.54
C GLN A 477 12.88 47.83 -8.31
N GLN A 478 12.31 48.54 -9.28
CA GLN A 478 10.95 49.09 -9.16
C GLN A 478 9.88 47.99 -9.17
N GLN A 479 10.08 46.91 -9.94
CA GLN A 479 9.20 45.73 -9.88
C GLN A 479 9.31 44.98 -8.55
N GLU A 480 10.51 44.83 -8.00
CA GLU A 480 10.70 44.15 -6.71
C GLU A 480 10.07 44.91 -5.54
N GLN A 481 10.08 46.25 -5.58
CA GLN A 481 9.36 47.07 -4.61
C GLN A 481 7.83 46.88 -4.72
N LYS A 482 7.28 46.82 -5.95
CA LYS A 482 5.85 46.50 -6.16
C LYS A 482 5.49 45.09 -5.69
N LYS A 483 6.38 44.10 -5.83
CA LYS A 483 6.15 42.72 -5.33
C LYS A 483 6.29 42.58 -3.82
N LYS A 484 6.82 43.55 -3.07
CA LYS A 484 6.90 43.50 -1.60
C LYS A 484 5.59 43.86 -0.90
N THR A 485 4.64 44.48 -1.59
CA THR A 485 3.35 44.89 -1.03
C THR A 485 2.20 43.95 -1.36
N GLY A 486 2.37 43.05 -2.33
CA GLY A 486 1.45 41.94 -2.57
C GLY A 486 1.79 40.76 -1.67
N GLU A 487 0.76 40.13 -1.11
CA GLU A 487 0.81 38.82 -0.45
C GLU A 487 1.64 37.89 -1.33
N ARG A 488 2.87 37.59 -0.91
CA ARG A 488 3.74 36.70 -1.66
C ARG A 488 3.11 35.33 -1.53
N ASP A 489 2.80 34.72 -2.67
CA ASP A 489 2.76 33.26 -2.77
C ASP A 489 4.16 32.78 -2.38
N GLU A 490 4.38 32.57 -1.07
CA GLU A 490 5.61 32.00 -0.56
C GLU A 490 5.74 30.62 -1.18
N GLU A 491 6.73 30.48 -2.05
CA GLU A 491 7.01 29.18 -2.64
C GLU A 491 7.35 28.22 -1.51
N PRO A 492 6.66 27.06 -1.45
CA PRO A 492 6.95 26.09 -0.41
C PRO A 492 8.43 25.71 -0.51
N ALA A 493 9.13 25.82 0.62
CA ALA A 493 10.55 25.47 0.67
C ALA A 493 10.74 24.04 0.16
N ALA A 494 11.62 23.88 -0.83
CA ALA A 494 11.92 22.56 -1.37
C ALA A 494 12.57 21.70 -0.27
N PRO A 495 12.09 20.46 -0.04
CA PRO A 495 12.76 19.56 0.90
C PRO A 495 14.20 19.31 0.46
N PRO A 496 15.14 19.03 1.38
CA PRO A 496 16.53 18.76 1.04
C PRO A 496 16.66 17.53 0.15
N ALA A 497 17.65 17.53 -0.76
CA ALA A 497 17.89 16.43 -1.69
C ALA A 497 18.30 15.13 -0.98
N GLN A 498 17.89 13.98 -1.54
CA GLN A 498 18.25 12.67 -0.99
C GLN A 498 19.63 12.21 -1.46
N LYS A 499 20.70 12.65 -0.80
CA LYS A 499 22.08 12.20 -1.06
C LYS A 499 22.40 10.87 -0.33
N PRO A 500 23.31 10.02 -0.86
CA PRO A 500 23.99 10.14 -2.15
C PRO A 500 23.08 9.76 -3.32
N PHE A 501 23.26 10.40 -4.49
CA PHE A 501 22.47 10.02 -5.66
C PHE A 501 22.98 8.69 -6.25
N PRO A 502 22.09 7.81 -6.74
CA PRO A 502 22.51 6.54 -7.35
C PRO A 502 23.46 6.69 -8.53
N TRP A 503 23.30 7.76 -9.32
CA TRP A 503 24.10 8.08 -10.51
C TRP A 503 25.42 8.79 -10.21
N GLU A 504 25.78 9.01 -8.93
CA GLU A 504 27.07 9.61 -8.54
C GLU A 504 28.13 8.57 -8.16
N LYS A 505 27.76 7.29 -7.97
CA LYS A 505 28.63 6.28 -7.34
C LYS A 505 29.66 5.61 -8.26
N ASP A 506 29.57 5.84 -9.57
CA ASP A 506 30.39 5.18 -10.59
C ASP A 506 31.41 6.12 -11.28
N ILE A 507 31.68 7.32 -10.74
CA ILE A 507 32.63 8.29 -11.32
C ILE A 507 34.01 8.20 -10.67
#